data_AF-A0A645FR63-F1
#
_entry.id   AF-A0A645FR63-F1
#
_cell.length_a   1.000
_cell.length_b   1.000
_cell.length_c   1.000
_cell.angle_alpha   90.00
_cell.angle_beta   90.00
_cell.angle_gamma   90.00
#
_symmetry.space_group_name_H-M   'P 1'
#
loop_
_entity.id
_entity.type
_entity.pdbx_description
1 polymer ?
#
loop_
_entity_poly.entity_id
_entity_poly.type
_entity_poly.pdbx_seq_one_letter_code
_entity_poly.pdbx_strand_id
1 'polypeptide(L)'
;MKKAKLLILPLLLLTIVVSGCGKKDYSSLEKQLTTEAGKFYETNIKDKVIMAGAQDTVQQKITLTALKSGGVDITKFTDKKCNEEESYALVIFSTGDDGLQKGDYKVENHLVCGDYKTSSDK
;
A
#
# COMPACT_ATOMS: atom_id res chain seq x y z
N MET A 1 -27.90 36.07 -40.95
CA MET A 1 -28.17 35.76 -39.52
C MET A 1 -28.93 34.44 -39.51
N LYS A 2 -28.62 33.33 -38.85
CA LYS A 2 -27.59 32.92 -37.89
C LYS A 2 -27.14 31.50 -38.30
N LYS A 3 -25.84 31.21 -38.20
CA LYS A 3 -25.25 29.87 -38.36
C LYS A 3 -25.26 29.16 -37.00
N ALA A 4 -25.60 27.88 -36.97
CA ALA A 4 -25.21 26.94 -35.92
C ALA A 4 -25.09 25.56 -36.59
N LYS A 5 -24.00 25.27 -37.31
CA LYS A 5 -22.80 24.56 -36.85
C LYS A 5 -23.12 23.33 -35.99
N LEU A 6 -23.30 22.22 -36.72
CA LEU A 6 -23.24 20.84 -36.27
C LEU A 6 -21.91 20.60 -35.54
N LEU A 7 -21.97 20.42 -34.21
CA LEU A 7 -20.81 20.03 -33.40
C LEU A 7 -20.64 18.51 -33.51
N ILE A 8 -19.79 18.12 -34.45
CA ILE A 8 -19.19 16.78 -34.52
C ILE A 8 -18.28 16.69 -33.29
N LEU A 9 -18.65 15.85 -32.31
CA LEU A 9 -17.81 15.53 -31.16
C LEU A 9 -16.80 14.46 -31.61
N PRO A 10 -15.50 14.77 -31.77
CA PRO A 10 -14.54 13.74 -32.11
C PRO A 10 -14.07 13.07 -30.82
N LEU A 11 -14.23 11.74 -30.79
CA LEU A 11 -13.20 10.80 -30.37
C LEU A 11 -12.29 11.23 -29.19
N LEU A 12 -12.69 10.89 -27.95
CA LEU A 12 -11.74 10.61 -26.88
C LEU A 12 -11.84 9.13 -26.48
N LEU A 13 -11.54 8.27 -27.46
CA LEU A 13 -10.87 6.99 -27.21
C LEU A 13 -9.50 7.33 -26.59
N LEU A 14 -9.45 7.55 -25.28
CA LEU A 14 -8.20 7.40 -24.54
C LEU A 14 -7.99 5.91 -24.26
N THR A 15 -7.82 5.16 -25.35
CA THR A 15 -7.05 3.92 -25.35
C THR A 15 -5.60 4.30 -25.08
N ILE A 16 -5.29 4.57 -23.81
CA ILE A 16 -3.92 4.61 -23.31
C ILE A 16 -3.67 3.22 -22.70
N VAL A 17 -3.70 2.21 -23.56
CA VAL A 17 -2.96 0.98 -23.34
C VAL A 17 -1.51 1.30 -23.71
N VAL A 18 -0.84 2.14 -22.92
CA VAL A 18 0.62 2.05 -22.88
C VAL A 18 0.91 0.83 -22.03
N SER A 19 0.95 -0.32 -22.70
CA SER A 19 1.88 -1.38 -22.33
C SER A 19 3.30 -0.83 -22.51
N GLY A 20 3.67 0.11 -21.65
CA GLY A 20 5.05 0.47 -21.45
C GLY A 20 5.72 -0.76 -20.84
N CYS A 21 6.46 -1.49 -21.65
CA CYS A 21 7.61 -2.29 -21.21
C CYS A 21 8.71 -1.36 -20.64
N GLY A 22 8.34 -0.41 -19.78
CA GLY A 22 9.26 0.24 -18.88
C GLY A 22 9.58 -0.78 -17.80
N LYS A 23 10.87 -0.95 -17.48
CA LYS A 23 11.30 -1.72 -16.31
C LYS A 23 10.39 -1.33 -15.15
N LYS A 24 9.60 -2.27 -14.66
CA LYS A 24 8.64 -2.01 -13.60
C LYS A 24 9.43 -1.58 -12.37
N ASP A 25 9.35 -0.31 -12.01
CA ASP A 25 10.00 0.22 -10.81
C ASP A 25 9.19 -0.17 -9.58
N TYR A 26 9.42 -1.41 -9.14
CA TYR A 26 8.80 -1.92 -7.93
C TYR A 26 9.47 -1.37 -6.66
N SER A 27 10.72 -0.88 -6.72
CA SER A 27 11.37 -0.31 -5.53
C SER A 27 10.65 0.93 -5.02
N SER A 28 10.14 1.77 -5.93
CA SER A 28 9.29 2.90 -5.52
C SER A 28 7.99 2.43 -4.86
N LEU A 29 7.39 1.34 -5.33
CA LEU A 29 6.16 0.79 -4.75
C LEU A 29 6.40 0.14 -3.39
N GLU A 30 7.50 -0.61 -3.23
CA GLU A 30 7.93 -1.17 -1.94
C GLU A 30 8.09 -0.04 -0.90
N LYS A 31 8.81 1.02 -1.24
CA LYS A 31 9.00 2.19 -0.36
C LYS A 31 7.68 2.87 -0.01
N GLN A 32 6.79 3.03 -0.99
CA GLN A 32 5.48 3.62 -0.75
C GLN A 32 4.64 2.73 0.17
N LEU A 33 4.64 1.41 -0.02
CA LEU A 33 3.91 0.47 0.84
C LEU A 33 4.41 0.56 2.28
N THR A 34 5.73 0.51 2.49
CA THR A 34 6.34 0.68 3.82
C THR A 34 5.95 2.02 4.46
N THR A 35 6.01 3.10 3.70
CA THR A 35 5.70 4.45 4.20
C THR A 35 4.24 4.59 4.63
N GLU A 36 3.31 4.18 3.77
CA GLU A 36 1.88 4.32 4.04
C GLU A 36 1.42 3.35 5.14
N ALA A 37 1.97 2.14 5.21
CA ALA A 37 1.71 1.22 6.31
C ALA A 37 2.25 1.74 7.65
N GLY A 38 3.45 2.33 7.67
CA GLY A 38 4.00 2.97 8.86
C GLY A 38 3.10 4.10 9.38
N LYS A 39 2.69 5.02 8.50
CA LYS A 39 1.74 6.09 8.85
C LYS A 39 0.40 5.56 9.34
N PHE A 40 -0.14 4.54 8.66
CA PHE A 40 -1.40 3.91 9.07
C PHE A 40 -1.28 3.30 10.47
N TYR A 41 -0.17 2.61 10.76
CA TYR A 41 0.12 2.08 12.08
C TYR A 41 0.20 3.18 13.14
N GLU A 42 0.99 4.22 12.90
CA GLU A 42 1.13 5.34 13.84
C GLU A 42 -0.21 6.01 14.15
N THR A 43 -1.03 6.20 13.12
CA THR A 43 -2.32 6.89 13.26
C THR A 43 -3.38 6.02 13.93
N ASN A 44 -3.40 4.72 13.65
CA ASN A 44 -4.55 3.87 13.97
C ASN A 44 -4.27 2.76 14.98
N ILE A 45 -3.02 2.45 15.30
CA ILE A 45 -2.64 1.23 16.03
C ILE A 45 -1.66 1.52 17.16
N LYS A 46 -0.63 2.36 16.95
CA LYS A 46 0.50 2.54 17.88
C LYS A 46 0.10 2.80 19.34
N ASP A 47 -0.87 3.68 19.56
CA ASP A 47 -1.30 4.08 20.90
C ASP A 47 -2.44 3.21 21.45
N LYS A 48 -2.83 2.14 20.75
CA LYS A 48 -3.82 1.18 21.23
C LYS A 48 -3.13 0.16 22.13
N VAL A 49 -3.78 -0.16 23.25
CA VAL A 49 -3.38 -1.29 24.10
C VAL A 49 -3.58 -2.57 23.31
N ILE A 50 -2.50 -3.31 23.09
CA ILE A 50 -2.50 -4.61 22.45
C ILE A 50 -2.23 -5.64 23.53
N MET A 51 -3.25 -6.43 23.85
CA MET A 51 -3.16 -7.57 24.75
C MET A 51 -2.39 -8.71 24.08
N ALA A 52 -1.09 -8.53 23.89
CA ALA A 52 -0.17 -9.62 23.65
C ALA A 52 0.25 -10.22 25.00
N GLY A 53 0.62 -11.51 25.04
CA GLY A 53 1.22 -12.09 26.24
C GLY A 53 2.48 -11.30 26.64
N ALA A 54 2.86 -11.37 27.92
CA ALA A 54 3.95 -10.58 28.47
C ALA A 54 5.22 -10.62 27.60
N GLN A 55 5.67 -9.44 27.14
CA GLN A 55 6.88 -9.20 26.34
C GLN A 55 6.98 -9.94 25.00
N ASP A 56 5.91 -9.92 24.20
CA ASP A 56 5.94 -10.47 22.86
C ASP A 56 6.32 -9.44 21.79
N THR A 57 7.13 -9.89 20.83
CA THR A 57 7.28 -9.22 19.54
C THR A 57 5.99 -9.43 18.76
N VAL A 58 5.27 -8.35 18.50
CA VAL A 58 4.02 -8.35 17.74
C VAL A 58 4.32 -8.09 16.28
N GLN A 59 3.67 -8.85 15.39
CA GLN A 59 3.69 -8.63 13.95
C GLN A 59 2.29 -8.26 13.47
N GLN A 60 2.12 -7.01 13.05
CA GLN A 60 0.86 -6.51 12.51
C GLN A 60 0.93 -6.46 10.98
N LYS A 61 0.11 -7.28 10.32
CA LYS A 61 -0.05 -7.26 8.87
C LYS A 61 -0.99 -6.12 8.45
N ILE A 62 -0.53 -5.27 7.54
CA ILE A 62 -1.31 -4.19 6.92
C ILE A 62 -1.32 -4.41 5.40
N THR A 63 -2.45 -4.86 4.86
CA THR A 63 -2.64 -5.10 3.42
C THR A 63 -2.97 -3.82 2.66
N LEU A 64 -2.85 -3.83 1.33
CA LEU A 64 -3.37 -2.74 0.49
C LEU A 64 -4.88 -2.56 0.67
N THR A 65 -5.64 -3.66 0.85
CA THR A 65 -7.08 -3.59 1.20
C THR A 65 -7.33 -2.82 2.50
N ALA A 66 -6.51 -3.04 3.53
CA ALA A 66 -6.62 -2.32 4.80
C ALA A 66 -6.30 -0.82 4.63
N LEU A 67 -5.24 -0.50 3.88
CA LEU A 67 -4.88 0.90 3.58
C LEU A 67 -5.99 1.62 2.82
N LYS A 68 -6.55 0.99 1.78
CA LYS A 68 -7.69 1.52 1.02
C LYS A 68 -8.91 1.75 1.89
N SER A 69 -9.24 0.80 2.76
CA SER A 69 -10.34 0.92 3.72
C SER A 69 -10.09 2.03 4.74
N GLY A 70 -8.82 2.32 5.04
CA GLY A 70 -8.36 3.45 5.84
C GLY A 70 -8.31 4.80 5.10
N GLY A 71 -8.74 4.86 3.84
CA GLY A 71 -8.76 6.09 3.04
C GLY A 71 -7.43 6.43 2.35
N VAL A 72 -6.46 5.53 2.32
CA VAL A 72 -5.21 5.71 1.56
C VAL A 72 -5.46 5.43 0.08
N ASP A 73 -5.03 6.35 -0.80
CA ASP A 73 -5.07 6.13 -2.25
C ASP A 73 -4.02 5.09 -2.68
N ILE A 74 -4.52 3.93 -3.12
CA ILE A 74 -3.69 2.82 -3.59
C ILE A 74 -3.59 2.72 -5.13
N THR A 75 -4.04 3.74 -5.88
CA THR A 75 -4.13 3.69 -7.35
C THR A 75 -2.80 3.30 -8.01
N LYS A 76 -1.66 3.77 -7.46
CA LYS A 76 -0.32 3.41 -7.95
C LYS A 76 -0.01 1.91 -7.89
N PHE A 77 -0.59 1.20 -6.93
CA PHE A 77 -0.45 -0.25 -6.79
C PHE A 77 -1.38 -0.98 -7.77
N THR A 78 -2.64 -0.55 -7.88
CA THR A 78 -3.62 -1.16 -8.79
C THR A 78 -3.23 -0.98 -10.26
N ASP A 79 -2.67 0.18 -10.62
CA ASP A 79 -2.15 0.46 -11.97
C ASP A 79 -1.00 -0.48 -12.37
N LYS A 80 -0.24 -0.96 -11.38
CA LYS A 80 0.83 -1.94 -11.56
C LYS A 80 0.37 -3.38 -11.35
N LYS A 81 -0.94 -3.61 -11.25
CA LYS A 81 -1.58 -4.91 -11.04
C LYS A 81 -1.07 -5.62 -9.79
N CYS A 82 -0.85 -4.86 -8.71
CA CYS A 82 -0.54 -5.43 -7.42
C CYS A 82 -1.80 -6.06 -6.80
N ASN A 83 -1.64 -7.23 -6.19
CA ASN A 83 -2.72 -7.94 -5.51
C ASN A 83 -3.03 -7.22 -4.18
N GLU A 84 -4.28 -6.75 -4.00
CA GLU A 84 -4.68 -5.96 -2.83
C GLU A 84 -4.61 -6.75 -1.51
N GLU A 85 -4.84 -8.07 -1.57
CA GLU A 85 -4.90 -8.95 -0.39
C GLU A 85 -3.55 -9.61 -0.06
N GLU A 86 -2.77 -9.93 -1.10
CA GLU A 86 -1.46 -10.57 -0.96
C GLU A 86 -0.31 -9.57 -0.80
N SER A 87 -0.50 -8.30 -1.18
CA SER A 87 0.50 -7.26 -0.92
C SER A 87 0.27 -6.62 0.44
N TYR A 88 1.29 -6.61 1.29
CA TYR A 88 1.21 -6.10 2.66
C TYR A 88 2.55 -5.58 3.16
N ALA A 89 2.49 -4.77 4.21
CA ALA A 89 3.63 -4.54 5.07
C ALA A 89 3.44 -5.25 6.42
N LEU A 90 4.51 -5.76 6.99
CA LEU A 90 4.55 -6.22 8.38
C LEU A 90 5.13 -5.12 9.24
N VAL A 91 4.32 -4.62 10.17
CA VAL A 91 4.80 -3.71 11.22
C VAL A 91 5.16 -4.56 12.44
N ILE A 92 6.44 -4.54 12.80
CA ILE A 92 7.02 -5.39 13.84
C ILE A 92 7.45 -4.49 14.99
N PHE A 93 6.91 -4.73 16.18
CA PHE A 93 7.20 -3.93 17.37
C PHE A 93 7.09 -4.78 18.63
N SER A 94 7.66 -4.29 19.72
CA SER A 94 7.51 -4.91 21.04
C SER A 94 6.45 -4.19 21.85
N THR A 95 5.81 -4.90 22.77
CA THR A 95 4.88 -4.33 23.75
C THR A 95 5.51 -4.27 25.15
N GLY A 96 5.10 -3.29 25.95
CA GLY A 96 5.41 -3.20 27.37
C GLY A 96 4.41 -4.01 28.21
N ASP A 97 4.63 -4.02 29.53
CA ASP A 97 3.75 -4.74 30.47
C ASP A 97 2.33 -4.14 30.54
N ASP A 98 2.17 -2.90 30.08
CA ASP A 98 0.90 -2.19 29.91
C ASP A 98 0.20 -2.49 28.57
N GLY A 99 0.80 -3.35 27.73
CA GLY A 99 0.32 -3.66 26.39
C GLY A 99 0.48 -2.53 25.37
N LEU A 100 1.16 -1.43 25.72
CA LEU A 100 1.47 -0.35 24.79
C LEU A 100 2.75 -0.66 24.02
N GLN A 101 2.90 -0.06 22.84
CA GLN A 101 4.13 -0.19 22.07
C GLN A 101 5.33 0.38 22.85
N LYS A 102 6.43 -0.38 22.85
CA LYS A 102 7.70 -0.02 23.48
C LYS A 102 8.84 0.00 22.47
N GLY A 103 9.69 1.03 22.54
CA GLY A 103 10.91 1.16 21.72
C GLY A 103 10.65 1.69 20.31
N ASP A 104 11.46 1.25 19.35
CA ASP A 104 11.22 1.50 17.93
C ASP A 104 10.45 0.35 17.30
N TYR A 105 9.85 0.60 16.13
CA TYR A 105 9.22 -0.43 15.30
C TYR A 105 9.92 -0.56 13.95
N LYS A 106 9.74 -1.70 13.29
CA LYS A 106 10.23 -1.96 11.94
C LYS A 106 9.05 -2.15 10.99
N VAL A 107 9.26 -1.85 9.72
CA VAL A 107 8.27 -2.10 8.66
C VAL A 107 8.93 -2.87 7.53
N GLU A 108 8.53 -4.11 7.37
CA GLU A 108 8.96 -4.99 6.27
C GLU A 108 7.90 -4.99 5.17
N ASN A 109 8.32 -5.07 3.92
CA ASN A 109 7.43 -4.99 2.76
C ASN A 109 7.31 -6.35 2.09
N HIS A 110 6.11 -6.69 1.66
CA HIS A 110 5.81 -7.88 0.87
C HIS A 110 4.87 -7.47 -0.26
N LEU A 111 5.45 -7.11 -1.39
CA LEU A 111 4.70 -6.64 -2.55
C LEU A 111 4.52 -7.78 -3.55
N VAL A 112 3.29 -8.00 -4.02
CA VAL A 112 2.94 -9.02 -5.02
C VAL A 112 2.22 -8.36 -6.19
N CYS A 113 2.86 -8.31 -7.37
CA CYS A 113 2.31 -7.62 -8.55
C CYS A 113 2.56 -8.39 -9.85
N GLY A 114 1.57 -9.18 -10.28
CA GLY A 114 1.76 -10.15 -11.36
C GLY A 114 2.84 -11.16 -10.99
N ASP A 115 3.85 -11.34 -11.86
CA ASP A 115 4.95 -12.27 -11.61
C ASP A 115 5.99 -11.75 -10.61
N TYR A 116 5.91 -10.47 -10.23
CA TYR A 116 6.83 -9.89 -9.26
C TYR A 116 6.39 -10.17 -7.83
N LYS A 117 7.34 -10.59 -6.99
CA LYS A 117 7.22 -10.69 -5.55
C LYS A 117 8.46 -10.07 -4.91
N THR A 118 8.31 -9.31 -3.84
CA THR A 118 9.47 -8.88 -3.03
C THR A 118 10.27 -10.12 -2.62
N SER A 119 11.58 -10.11 -2.89
CA SER A 119 12.45 -11.20 -2.46
C SER A 119 12.52 -11.25 -0.95
N SER A 120 12.42 -12.45 -0.37
CA SER A 120 12.55 -12.68 1.07
C SER A 120 13.97 -12.42 1.61
N ASP A 121 14.95 -12.21 0.73
CA ASP A 121 16.38 -12.07 1.06
C ASP A 121 16.84 -10.59 1.14
N LYS A 122 16.20 -9.75 1.97
CA LYS A 122 16.72 -8.40 2.28
C LYS A 122 17.16 -8.30 3.73
#